data_AF-A0A2D6L728-F1
#
_entry.id   AF-A0A2D6L728-F1
#
_cell.length_a   1.000
_cell.length_b   1.000
_cell.length_c   1.000
_cell.angle_alpha   90.00
_cell.angle_beta   90.00
_cell.angle_gamma   90.00
#
_symmetry.space_group_name_H-M   'P 1'
#
loop_
_entity.id
_entity.type
_entity.pdbx_description
1 polymer ?
#
loop_
_entity_poly.entity_id
_entity_poly.type
_entity_poly.pdbx_seq_one_letter_code
_entity_poly.pdbx_strand_id
1 'polypeptide(L)'
;MGFESASQQRKEISNNDQLDSVQKTIESLRGRGELGSVLADSYEFALAEFLEVAGVDVIAAGPDAYPKLGKIGGFVRHQSRSETGRPMVVMNVDSGLEHFDGLMREYTSSISLCAERIGVSFEDMTPSSLAAFIFLHEMGHAYDYLENVPDGEVKRKKRFDEMATLPLPGWAPSRARHAFVPGGQLALWFEANKDALAQQGYDSPEVMLDAQARAYRDLPSEVVADEFAVGIMQKHFDRFFS
;
A
#
# COMPACT_ATOMS: atom_id res chain seq x y z
N MET A 1 -20.26 -45.84 3.95
CA MET A 1 -18.81 -45.82 4.25
C MET A 1 -18.09 -45.95 2.91
N GLY A 2 -17.28 -45.04 2.40
CA GLY A 2 -16.83 -43.72 2.82
C GLY A 2 -15.94 -43.27 1.66
N PHE A 3 -16.51 -42.50 0.74
CA PHE A 3 -15.77 -41.77 -0.30
C PHE A 3 -15.86 -40.28 0.06
N GLU A 4 -15.40 -39.94 1.27
CA GLU A 4 -14.89 -38.59 1.49
C GLU A 4 -13.63 -38.49 0.63
N SER A 5 -13.82 -37.76 -0.46
CA SER A 5 -12.96 -37.73 -1.63
C SER A 5 -11.57 -37.23 -1.25
N ALA A 6 -10.52 -37.82 -1.81
CA ALA A 6 -9.14 -37.32 -1.68
C ALA A 6 -9.00 -35.83 -2.07
N SER A 7 -9.98 -35.23 -2.77
CA SER A 7 -10.04 -33.78 -3.00
C SER A 7 -10.43 -32.95 -1.78
N GLN A 8 -11.30 -33.47 -0.89
CA GLN A 8 -11.65 -32.83 0.38
C GLN A 8 -10.47 -32.91 1.35
N GLN A 9 -9.82 -34.07 1.47
CA GLN A 9 -8.58 -34.20 2.24
C GLN A 9 -7.45 -33.30 1.73
N ARG A 10 -7.27 -33.15 0.41
CA ARG A 10 -6.26 -32.23 -0.14
C ARG A 10 -6.58 -30.76 0.11
N LYS A 11 -7.86 -30.36 0.06
CA LYS A 11 -8.28 -29.00 0.41
C LYS A 11 -8.11 -28.73 1.91
N GLU A 12 -8.42 -29.70 2.77
CA GLU A 12 -8.24 -29.58 4.22
C GLU A 12 -6.76 -29.52 4.63
N ILE A 13 -5.89 -30.35 4.04
CA ILE A 13 -4.45 -30.30 4.29
C ILE A 13 -3.86 -28.97 3.79
N SER A 14 -4.25 -28.52 2.60
CA SER A 14 -3.83 -27.22 2.05
C SER A 14 -4.28 -26.05 2.92
N ASN A 15 -5.47 -26.13 3.52
CA ASN A 15 -5.98 -25.09 4.41
C ASN A 15 -5.24 -25.09 5.76
N ASN A 16 -4.90 -26.26 6.33
CA ASN A 16 -4.15 -26.34 7.57
C ASN A 16 -2.72 -25.81 7.42
N ASP A 17 -2.02 -26.17 6.34
CA ASP A 17 -0.67 -25.67 6.07
C ASP A 17 -0.66 -24.13 5.87
N GLN A 18 -1.74 -23.60 5.29
CA GLN A 18 -1.92 -22.17 5.08
C GLN A 18 -2.19 -21.43 6.40
N LEU A 19 -3.03 -21.99 7.28
CA LEU A 19 -3.29 -21.43 8.61
C LEU A 19 -2.04 -21.44 9.50
N ASP A 20 -1.26 -22.52 9.46
CA ASP A 20 0.02 -22.59 10.17
C ASP A 20 1.03 -21.55 9.65
N SER A 21 1.02 -21.29 8.34
CA SER A 21 1.85 -20.25 7.72
C SER A 21 1.41 -18.83 8.15
N VAL A 22 0.10 -18.59 8.22
CA VAL A 22 -0.47 -17.33 8.70
C VAL A 22 -0.08 -17.08 10.15
N GLN A 23 -0.23 -18.07 11.02
CA GLN A 23 0.12 -17.95 12.44
C GLN A 23 1.61 -17.63 12.64
N LYS A 24 2.50 -18.33 11.92
CA LYS A 24 3.94 -18.03 11.93
C LYS A 24 4.26 -16.62 11.46
N THR A 25 3.50 -16.12 10.48
CA THR A 25 3.65 -14.75 9.97
C THR A 25 3.26 -13.72 11.02
N ILE A 26 2.11 -13.91 11.67
CA ILE A 26 1.63 -13.06 12.78
C ILE A 26 2.64 -13.06 13.93
N GLU A 27 3.12 -14.23 14.35
CA GLU A 27 4.12 -14.36 15.42
C GLU A 27 5.45 -13.67 15.06
N SER A 28 5.91 -13.85 13.82
CA SER A 28 7.10 -13.18 13.29
C SER A 28 6.95 -11.66 13.31
N LEU A 29 5.80 -11.13 12.90
CA LEU A 29 5.50 -9.70 12.95
C LEU A 29 5.48 -9.17 14.39
N ARG A 30 4.74 -9.82 15.29
CA ARG A 30 4.69 -9.44 16.72
C ARG A 30 6.10 -9.44 17.35
N GLY A 31 6.96 -10.36 16.94
CA GLY A 31 8.36 -10.44 17.35
C GLY A 31 9.23 -9.25 16.93
N ARG A 32 8.74 -8.35 16.07
CA ARG A 32 9.44 -7.13 15.61
C ARG A 32 9.09 -5.87 16.41
N GLY A 33 8.51 -6.02 17.60
CA GLY A 33 8.23 -4.92 18.51
C GLY A 33 6.89 -4.23 18.25
N GLU A 34 6.80 -2.95 18.62
CA GLU A 34 5.54 -2.18 18.60
C GLU A 34 4.94 -2.09 17.19
N LEU A 35 5.71 -1.59 16.22
CA LEU A 35 5.28 -1.51 14.83
C LEU A 35 4.89 -2.88 14.26
N GLY A 36 5.70 -3.91 14.55
CA GLY A 36 5.38 -5.28 14.14
C GLY A 36 4.05 -5.79 14.72
N SER A 37 3.72 -5.42 15.95
CA SER A 37 2.44 -5.75 16.59
C SER A 37 1.27 -5.02 15.93
N VAL A 38 1.43 -3.75 15.56
CA VAL A 38 0.42 -2.99 14.79
C VAL A 38 0.12 -3.69 13.46
N LEU A 39 1.15 -4.14 12.74
CA LEU A 39 0.98 -4.85 11.47
C LEU A 39 0.34 -6.24 11.64
N ALA A 40 0.71 -6.96 12.72
CA ALA A 40 0.12 -8.25 13.04
C ALA A 40 -1.39 -8.14 13.32
N ASP A 41 -1.79 -7.19 14.18
CA ASP A 41 -3.20 -6.94 14.47
C ASP A 41 -3.96 -6.51 13.20
N SER A 42 -3.35 -5.66 12.36
CA SER A 42 -3.92 -5.27 11.07
C SER A 42 -4.13 -6.47 10.14
N TYR A 43 -3.20 -7.43 10.14
CA TYR A 43 -3.31 -8.63 9.31
C TYR A 43 -4.41 -9.56 9.83
N GLU A 44 -4.53 -9.73 11.14
CA GLU A 44 -5.62 -10.47 11.78
C GLU A 44 -6.99 -9.88 11.41
N PHE A 45 -7.14 -8.55 11.42
CA PHE A 45 -8.37 -7.89 10.97
C PHE A 45 -8.65 -8.13 9.48
N ALA A 46 -7.63 -8.05 8.62
CA ALA A 46 -7.80 -8.37 7.20
C ALA A 46 -8.24 -9.82 6.98
N LEU A 47 -7.66 -10.78 7.71
CA LEU A 47 -7.99 -12.21 7.63
C LEU A 47 -9.41 -12.53 8.12
N ALA A 48 -9.90 -11.78 9.10
CA ALA A 48 -11.26 -11.95 9.62
C ALA A 48 -12.33 -11.58 8.56
N GLU A 49 -12.00 -10.66 7.65
CA GLU A 49 -12.92 -10.17 6.61
C GLU A 49 -12.69 -10.82 5.25
N PHE A 50 -11.44 -11.09 4.90
CA PHE A 50 -11.02 -11.54 3.57
C PHE A 50 -10.04 -12.71 3.71
N LEU A 51 -10.55 -13.93 3.85
CA LEU A 51 -9.72 -15.12 4.09
C LEU A 51 -8.71 -15.38 2.97
N GLU A 52 -8.98 -14.91 1.75
CA GLU A 52 -8.11 -15.01 0.58
C GLU A 52 -6.73 -14.38 0.84
N VAL A 53 -6.65 -13.35 1.71
CA VAL A 53 -5.37 -12.70 2.05
C VAL A 53 -4.43 -13.63 2.82
N ALA A 54 -4.91 -14.77 3.33
CA ALA A 54 -4.04 -15.83 3.84
C ALA A 54 -3.11 -16.40 2.75
N GLY A 55 -3.41 -16.16 1.47
CA GLY A 55 -2.60 -16.53 0.31
C GLY A 55 -1.49 -15.53 -0.03
N VAL A 56 -1.30 -14.48 0.79
CA VAL A 56 -0.32 -13.41 0.58
C VAL A 56 0.89 -13.62 1.49
N ASP A 57 2.09 -13.47 0.93
CA ASP A 57 3.33 -13.50 1.70
C ASP A 57 3.58 -12.11 2.31
N VAL A 58 3.63 -12.03 3.65
CA VAL A 58 3.94 -10.78 4.35
C VAL A 58 5.38 -10.79 4.83
N ILE A 59 6.15 -9.78 4.43
CA ILE A 59 7.57 -9.65 4.73
C ILE A 59 7.83 -8.37 5.51
N ALA A 60 8.31 -8.53 6.75
CA ALA A 60 8.93 -7.45 7.51
C ALA A 60 10.38 -7.27 7.08
N ALA A 61 10.74 -6.06 6.64
CA ALA A 61 12.09 -5.73 6.18
C ALA A 61 12.45 -4.27 6.48
N GLY A 62 13.63 -3.85 6.02
CA GLY A 62 14.12 -2.48 6.11
C GLY A 62 14.77 -1.98 4.81
N PRO A 63 15.22 -0.72 4.79
CA PRO A 63 15.87 -0.10 3.63
C PRO A 63 17.11 -0.85 3.14
N ASP A 64 17.83 -1.56 4.02
CA ASP A 64 19.02 -2.34 3.65
C ASP A 64 18.67 -3.49 2.69
N ALA A 65 17.55 -4.17 2.92
CA ALA A 65 17.05 -5.22 2.03
C ALA A 65 16.32 -4.64 0.82
N TYR A 66 15.56 -3.56 1.03
CA TYR A 66 14.77 -2.91 -0.02
C TYR A 66 14.93 -1.39 0.05
N PRO A 67 15.87 -0.79 -0.71
CA PRO A 67 16.20 0.64 -0.59
C PRO A 67 15.02 1.61 -0.72
N LYS A 68 13.97 1.21 -1.45
CA LYS A 68 12.75 2.03 -1.59
C LYS A 68 12.00 2.22 -0.27
N LEU A 69 12.11 1.28 0.68
CA LEU A 69 11.47 1.37 2.00
C LEU A 69 12.00 2.54 2.83
N GLY A 70 13.18 3.08 2.51
CA GLY A 70 13.65 4.34 3.12
C GLY A 70 12.83 5.56 2.68
N LYS A 71 11.94 5.42 1.70
CA LYS A 71 11.12 6.51 1.14
C LYS A 71 9.61 6.26 1.21
N ILE A 72 9.20 5.02 1.48
CA ILE A 72 7.80 4.58 1.53
C ILE A 72 7.61 3.66 2.73
N GLY A 73 6.37 3.50 3.21
CA GLY A 73 6.08 2.59 4.33
C GLY A 73 6.04 1.11 3.93
N GLY A 74 5.63 0.81 2.69
CA GLY A 74 5.49 -0.54 2.19
C GLY A 74 5.31 -0.59 0.67
N PHE A 75 5.28 -1.80 0.12
CA PHE A 75 4.89 -2.04 -1.26
C PHE A 75 4.42 -3.49 -1.46
N VAL A 76 3.58 -3.69 -2.47
CA VAL A 76 3.17 -5.00 -2.94
C VAL A 76 3.96 -5.47 -4.19
N ARG A 77 4.18 -6.77 -4.31
CA ARG A 77 4.56 -7.44 -5.56
C ARG A 77 3.46 -8.40 -6.01
N HIS A 78 3.15 -8.33 -7.29
CA HIS A 78 2.27 -9.28 -7.96
C HIS A 78 2.92 -10.68 -8.01
N GLN A 79 2.12 -11.75 -7.95
CA GLN A 79 2.57 -13.15 -7.93
C GLN A 79 3.50 -13.52 -9.10
N SER A 80 3.28 -12.93 -10.28
CA SER A 80 4.17 -13.13 -11.46
C SER A 80 5.60 -12.63 -11.27
N ARG A 81 5.88 -11.91 -10.18
CA ARG A 81 7.20 -11.39 -9.80
C ARG A 81 7.66 -11.92 -8.44
N SER A 82 6.98 -12.93 -7.91
CA SER A 82 7.32 -13.59 -6.65
C SER A 82 7.84 -15.00 -6.91
N GLU A 83 8.83 -15.43 -6.14
CA GLU A 83 9.41 -16.79 -6.24
C GLU A 83 8.43 -17.86 -5.74
N THR A 84 7.53 -17.49 -4.83
CA THR A 84 6.51 -18.37 -4.26
C THR A 84 5.28 -18.54 -5.15
N GLY A 85 5.17 -17.74 -6.22
CA GLY A 85 3.96 -17.66 -7.04
C GLY A 85 2.77 -17.05 -6.29
N ARG A 86 3.00 -16.36 -5.16
CA ARG A 86 1.98 -15.64 -4.38
C ARG A 86 2.24 -14.13 -4.39
N PRO A 87 1.21 -13.27 -4.26
CA PRO A 87 1.42 -11.86 -4.01
C PRO A 87 2.24 -11.67 -2.71
N MET A 88 3.02 -10.60 -2.66
CA MET A 88 3.93 -10.36 -1.55
C MET A 88 3.83 -8.92 -1.08
N VAL A 89 3.44 -8.70 0.17
CA VAL A 89 3.40 -7.39 0.82
C VAL A 89 4.67 -7.23 1.65
N VAL A 90 5.44 -6.19 1.38
CA VAL A 90 6.70 -5.89 2.09
C VAL A 90 6.54 -4.58 2.83
N MET A 91 6.77 -4.61 4.15
CA MET A 91 6.65 -3.46 5.03
C MET A 91 7.99 -3.06 5.64
N ASN A 92 8.21 -1.75 5.77
CA ASN A 92 9.33 -1.22 6.52
C ASN A 92 9.05 -1.35 8.02
N VAL A 93 9.57 -2.40 8.63
CA VAL A 93 9.46 -2.64 10.08
C VAL A 93 10.75 -2.26 10.79
N ASP A 94 11.90 -2.45 10.14
CA ASP A 94 13.22 -2.25 10.76
C ASP A 94 13.53 -0.77 11.04
N SER A 95 12.88 0.18 10.36
CA SER A 95 13.02 1.62 10.65
C SER A 95 12.11 2.13 11.78
N GLY A 96 11.20 1.29 12.31
CA GLY A 96 10.32 1.65 13.42
C GLY A 96 9.30 2.77 13.11
N LEU A 97 8.58 3.23 14.14
CA LEU A 97 7.53 4.24 14.02
C LEU A 97 8.05 5.63 13.64
N GLU A 98 9.31 5.96 13.95
CA GLU A 98 9.92 7.24 13.57
C GLU A 98 9.95 7.47 12.06
N HIS A 99 10.09 6.40 11.28
CA HIS A 99 9.97 6.47 9.82
C HIS A 99 8.59 6.97 9.39
N PHE A 100 7.53 6.43 9.98
CA PHE A 100 6.16 6.81 9.65
C PHE A 100 5.82 8.23 10.14
N ASP A 101 6.36 8.67 11.28
CA ASP A 101 6.34 10.08 11.70
C ASP A 101 7.01 10.99 10.65
N GLY A 102 8.17 10.57 10.12
CA GLY A 102 8.83 11.23 9.01
C GLY A 102 7.94 11.34 7.76
N LEU A 103 7.27 10.25 7.39
CA LEU A 103 6.33 10.23 6.27
C LEU A 103 5.14 11.17 6.50
N MET A 104 4.60 11.26 7.72
CA MET A 104 3.52 12.19 8.08
C MET A 104 3.91 13.66 7.84
N ARG A 105 5.15 14.02 8.16
CA ARG A 105 5.68 15.37 7.91
C ARG A 105 5.97 15.64 6.44
N GLU A 106 6.48 14.64 5.71
CA GLU A 106 6.87 14.83 4.30
C GLU A 106 5.65 14.81 3.35
N TYR A 107 4.65 13.99 3.65
CA TYR A 107 3.51 13.69 2.77
C TYR A 107 2.16 14.16 3.36
N THR A 108 2.14 15.32 4.01
CA THR A 108 0.95 15.86 4.71
C THR A 108 -0.30 15.88 3.84
N SER A 109 -0.23 16.37 2.60
CA SER A 109 -1.39 16.42 1.68
C SER A 109 -1.95 15.02 1.39
N SER A 110 -1.08 14.06 1.06
CA SER A 110 -1.50 12.69 0.75
C SER A 110 -2.09 11.99 1.97
N ILE A 111 -1.49 12.18 3.14
CA ILE A 111 -1.95 11.53 4.38
C ILE A 111 -3.24 12.16 4.88
N SER A 112 -3.44 13.47 4.66
CA SER A 112 -4.72 14.14 4.93
C SER A 112 -5.86 13.54 4.10
N LEU A 113 -5.61 13.18 2.83
CA LEU A 113 -6.60 12.48 2.01
C LEU A 113 -6.90 11.07 2.54
N CYS A 114 -5.89 10.36 3.06
CA CYS A 114 -6.12 9.07 3.71
C CYS A 114 -7.01 9.23 4.96
N ALA A 115 -6.69 10.20 5.82
CA ALA A 115 -7.46 10.52 7.02
C ALA A 115 -8.92 10.84 6.67
N GLU A 116 -9.15 11.69 5.68
CA GLU A 116 -10.49 12.04 5.18
C GLU A 116 -11.27 10.81 4.72
N ARG A 117 -10.65 9.90 3.95
CA ARG A 117 -11.29 8.66 3.50
C ARG A 117 -11.64 7.72 4.66
N ILE A 118 -10.79 7.65 5.69
CA ILE A 118 -11.07 6.87 6.90
C ILE A 118 -12.22 7.51 7.71
N GLY A 119 -12.37 8.84 7.64
CA GLY A 119 -13.34 9.61 8.41
C GLY A 119 -12.76 10.22 9.69
N VAL A 120 -11.46 10.49 9.72
CA VAL A 120 -10.75 11.14 10.84
C VAL A 120 -10.05 12.42 10.37
N SER A 121 -9.65 13.29 11.31
CA SER A 121 -8.82 14.43 10.96
C SER A 121 -7.36 14.01 10.80
N PHE A 122 -6.55 14.85 10.15
CA PHE A 122 -5.11 14.60 10.03
C PHE A 122 -4.42 14.57 11.40
N GLU A 123 -4.90 15.37 12.34
CA GLU A 123 -4.38 15.47 13.71
C GLU A 123 -4.63 14.20 14.54
N ASP A 124 -5.66 13.42 14.20
CA ASP A 124 -5.97 12.14 14.83
C ASP A 124 -5.15 10.98 14.23
N MET A 125 -4.47 11.21 13.10
CA MET A 125 -3.55 10.22 12.55
C MET A 125 -2.32 10.09 13.44
N THR A 126 -1.84 8.86 13.61
CA THR A 126 -0.61 8.55 14.33
C THR A 126 0.34 7.78 13.40
N PRO A 127 1.64 7.71 13.72
CA PRO A 127 2.56 6.84 12.96
C PRO A 127 2.07 5.39 12.88
N SER A 128 1.43 4.89 13.94
CA SER A 128 0.85 3.55 14.01
C SER A 128 -0.37 3.41 13.08
N SER A 129 -1.31 4.34 13.11
CA SER A 129 -2.49 4.27 12.23
C SER A 129 -2.13 4.47 10.76
N LEU A 130 -1.11 5.28 10.46
CA LEU A 130 -0.54 5.37 9.11
C LEU A 130 0.12 4.06 8.68
N ALA A 131 0.91 3.43 9.54
CA ALA A 131 1.54 2.15 9.23
C ALA A 131 0.52 1.05 8.95
N ALA A 132 -0.53 0.98 9.77
CA ALA A 132 -1.67 0.09 9.55
C ALA A 132 -2.37 0.38 8.21
N PHE A 133 -2.65 1.65 7.94
CA PHE A 133 -3.28 2.06 6.68
C PHE A 133 -2.45 1.64 5.47
N ILE A 134 -1.14 1.93 5.45
CA ILE A 134 -0.25 1.55 4.34
C ILE A 134 -0.23 0.03 4.17
N PHE A 135 -0.11 -0.72 5.27
CA PHE A 135 -0.11 -2.18 5.19
C PHE A 135 -1.41 -2.74 4.62
N LEU A 136 -2.56 -2.27 5.11
CA LEU A 136 -3.86 -2.68 4.61
C LEU A 136 -4.09 -2.25 3.16
N HIS A 137 -3.58 -1.10 2.75
CA HIS A 137 -3.61 -0.65 1.35
C HIS A 137 -2.81 -1.61 0.44
N GLU A 138 -1.58 -1.95 0.81
CA GLU A 138 -0.79 -2.93 0.06
C GLU A 138 -1.44 -4.32 0.06
N MET A 139 -2.12 -4.68 1.15
CA MET A 139 -2.93 -5.90 1.23
C MET A 139 -4.14 -5.85 0.29
N GLY A 140 -4.80 -4.70 0.17
CA GLY A 140 -5.89 -4.49 -0.79
C GLY A 140 -5.44 -4.68 -2.24
N HIS A 141 -4.25 -4.21 -2.59
CA HIS A 141 -3.66 -4.56 -3.89
C HIS A 141 -3.36 -6.05 -4.03
N ALA A 142 -2.84 -6.70 -2.99
CA ALA A 142 -2.56 -8.13 -3.01
C ALA A 142 -3.84 -8.96 -3.20
N TYR A 143 -4.93 -8.57 -2.52
CA TYR A 143 -6.26 -9.13 -2.67
C TYR A 143 -6.79 -8.95 -4.11
N ASP A 144 -6.67 -7.74 -4.69
CA ASP A 144 -7.07 -7.49 -6.08
C ASP A 144 -6.29 -8.37 -7.09
N TYR A 145 -5.02 -8.66 -6.82
CA TYR A 145 -4.21 -9.57 -7.65
C TYR A 145 -4.64 -11.04 -7.54
N LEU A 146 -5.21 -11.45 -6.41
CA LEU A 146 -5.76 -12.81 -6.25
C LEU A 146 -7.08 -12.95 -7.00
N GLU A 147 -7.98 -11.99 -6.81
CA GLU A 147 -9.38 -12.12 -7.23
C GLU A 147 -9.65 -11.60 -8.64
N ASN A 148 -9.05 -10.46 -9.02
CA ASN A 148 -9.47 -9.71 -10.21
C ASN A 148 -8.39 -9.60 -11.28
N VAL A 149 -7.11 -9.57 -10.90
CA VAL A 149 -6.00 -9.33 -11.83
C VAL A 149 -4.85 -10.33 -11.64
N PRO A 150 -5.08 -11.64 -11.82
CA PRO A 150 -4.03 -12.64 -11.63
C PRO A 150 -2.97 -12.68 -12.74
N ASP A 151 -3.27 -12.07 -13.90
CA ASP A 151 -2.34 -11.96 -15.02
C ASP A 151 -1.47 -10.69 -14.90
N GLY A 152 -0.16 -10.90 -14.78
CA GLY A 152 0.82 -9.83 -14.64
C GLY A 152 0.93 -8.89 -15.85
N GLU A 153 0.63 -9.34 -17.06
CA GLU A 153 0.64 -8.48 -18.26
C GLU A 153 -0.63 -7.62 -18.32
N VAL A 154 -1.78 -8.18 -17.97
CA VAL A 154 -3.03 -7.40 -17.81
C VAL A 154 -2.82 -6.32 -16.74
N LYS A 155 -2.25 -6.70 -15.59
CA LYS A 155 -1.89 -5.77 -14.52
C LYS A 155 -0.96 -4.66 -15.01
N ARG A 156 0.08 -5.02 -15.75
CA ARG A 156 1.07 -4.06 -16.28
C ARG A 156 0.41 -3.08 -17.24
N LYS A 157 -0.41 -3.58 -18.17
CA LYS A 157 -1.11 -2.76 -19.16
C LYS A 157 -2.11 -1.82 -18.49
N LYS A 158 -2.97 -2.34 -17.60
CA LYS A 158 -3.91 -1.53 -16.81
C LYS A 158 -3.18 -0.40 -16.08
N ARG A 159 -2.06 -0.73 -15.42
CA ARG A 159 -1.26 0.27 -14.72
C ARG A 159 -0.63 1.30 -15.66
N PHE A 160 -0.16 0.90 -16.84
CA PHE A 160 0.37 1.84 -17.83
C PHE A 160 -0.72 2.81 -18.31
N ASP A 161 -1.90 2.29 -18.64
CA ASP A 161 -3.06 3.05 -19.11
C ASP A 161 -3.53 4.04 -18.02
N GLU A 162 -3.62 3.60 -16.77
CA GLU A 162 -3.97 4.46 -15.61
C GLU A 162 -2.94 5.57 -15.37
N MET A 163 -1.65 5.23 -15.32
CA MET A 163 -0.61 6.23 -15.04
C MET A 163 -0.50 7.31 -16.13
N ALA A 164 -0.97 7.03 -17.35
CA ALA A 164 -0.96 7.98 -18.45
C ALA A 164 -2.03 9.09 -18.30
N THR A 165 -3.03 8.92 -17.44
CA THR A 165 -4.10 9.90 -17.23
C THR A 165 -3.75 10.99 -16.21
N LEU A 166 -2.63 10.84 -15.50
CA LEU A 166 -2.23 11.74 -14.44
C LEU A 166 -1.74 13.11 -14.97
N PRO A 167 -1.84 14.20 -14.16
CA PRO A 167 -1.29 15.51 -14.51
C PRO A 167 0.18 15.47 -14.97
N LEU A 168 0.98 14.60 -14.34
CA LEU A 168 2.31 14.22 -14.78
C LEU A 168 2.27 12.74 -15.24
N PRO A 169 2.02 12.49 -16.54
CA PRO A 169 1.85 11.13 -17.06
C PRO A 169 3.06 10.24 -16.75
N GLY A 170 2.80 9.05 -16.20
CA GLY A 170 3.83 8.06 -15.88
C GLY A 170 4.61 8.31 -14.57
N TRP A 171 4.32 9.38 -13.83
CA TRP A 171 5.00 9.69 -12.57
C TRP A 171 4.15 9.35 -11.35
N ALA A 172 4.65 8.50 -10.45
CA ALA A 172 4.04 8.36 -9.14
C ALA A 172 4.35 9.60 -8.27
N PRO A 173 3.49 10.00 -7.32
CA PRO A 173 3.68 11.21 -6.50
C PRO A 173 5.05 11.29 -5.81
N SER A 174 5.51 10.21 -5.17
CA SER A 174 6.83 10.17 -4.52
C SER A 174 7.97 10.37 -5.51
N ARG A 175 7.90 9.74 -6.68
CA ARG A 175 8.90 9.90 -7.74
C ARG A 175 8.88 11.32 -8.33
N ALA A 176 7.69 11.91 -8.49
CA ALA A 176 7.54 13.28 -8.97
C ALA A 176 8.18 14.26 -7.98
N ARG A 177 7.84 14.16 -6.69
CA ARG A 177 8.40 15.01 -5.63
C ARG A 177 9.92 15.00 -5.62
N HIS A 178 10.54 13.82 -5.71
CA HIS A 178 12.00 13.72 -5.78
C HIS A 178 12.61 14.25 -7.09
N ALA A 179 11.83 14.37 -8.17
CA ALA A 179 12.30 14.94 -9.43
C ALA A 179 12.08 16.46 -9.55
N PHE A 180 11.32 17.05 -8.62
CA PHE A 180 11.08 18.49 -8.48
C PHE A 180 12.11 19.22 -7.58
N VAL A 181 13.19 18.54 -7.20
CA VAL A 181 14.31 19.18 -6.51
C VAL A 181 14.99 20.25 -7.40
N PRO A 182 15.64 21.29 -6.85
CA PRO A 182 16.32 22.30 -7.65
C PRO A 182 17.30 21.71 -8.66
N GLY A 183 17.14 22.06 -9.95
CA GLY A 183 17.93 21.50 -11.05
C GLY A 183 17.52 20.08 -11.49
N GLY A 184 16.49 19.49 -10.88
CA GLY A 184 15.92 18.21 -11.26
C GLY A 184 15.15 18.25 -12.58
N GLN A 185 14.95 17.07 -13.19
CA GLN A 185 14.32 16.94 -14.50
C GLN A 185 12.93 17.58 -14.56
N LEU A 186 12.07 17.34 -13.55
CA LEU A 186 10.73 17.91 -13.54
C LEU A 186 10.74 19.40 -13.19
N ALA A 187 11.66 19.84 -12.32
CA ALA A 187 11.82 21.27 -12.01
C ALA A 187 12.20 22.06 -13.27
N LEU A 188 13.18 21.59 -14.05
CA LEU A 188 13.59 22.23 -15.30
C LEU A 188 12.47 22.21 -16.35
N TRP A 189 11.75 21.10 -16.46
CA TRP A 189 10.60 21.00 -17.36
C TRP A 189 9.48 21.95 -16.95
N PHE A 190 9.16 22.05 -15.65
CA PHE A 190 8.12 22.93 -15.14
C PHE A 190 8.44 24.39 -15.44
N GLU A 191 9.67 24.83 -15.16
CA GLU A 191 10.12 26.19 -15.47
C GLU A 191 10.03 26.51 -16.97
N ALA A 192 10.39 25.55 -17.83
CA ALA A 192 10.29 25.70 -19.28
C ALA A 192 8.84 25.79 -19.80
N ASN A 193 7.85 25.33 -19.02
CA ASN A 193 6.45 25.28 -19.42
C ASN A 193 5.53 26.13 -18.51
N LYS A 194 6.10 26.95 -17.63
CA LYS A 194 5.39 27.62 -16.53
C LYS A 194 4.14 28.40 -16.96
N ASP A 195 4.21 29.12 -18.08
CA ASP A 195 3.10 29.96 -18.54
C ASP A 195 1.92 29.11 -19.03
N ALA A 196 2.19 27.99 -19.69
CA ALA A 196 1.18 27.05 -20.15
C ALA A 196 0.58 26.26 -18.97
N LEU A 197 1.40 25.91 -17.97
CA LEU A 197 0.96 25.22 -16.76
C LEU A 197 0.10 26.12 -15.86
N ALA A 198 0.47 27.39 -15.72
CA ALA A 198 -0.32 28.39 -14.99
C ALA A 198 -1.72 28.57 -15.61
N GLN A 199 -1.83 28.54 -16.95
CA GLN A 199 -3.14 28.58 -17.63
C GLN A 199 -4.01 27.34 -17.35
N GLN A 200 -3.40 26.22 -16.95
CA GLN A 200 -4.09 24.99 -16.54
C GLN A 200 -4.33 24.93 -15.02
N GLY A 201 -3.97 25.97 -14.27
CA GLY A 201 -4.14 26.04 -12.82
C GLY A 201 -2.98 25.46 -12.01
N TYR A 202 -1.82 25.20 -12.64
CA TYR A 202 -0.61 24.74 -11.97
C TYR A 202 0.41 25.88 -11.91
N ASP A 203 0.21 26.80 -10.97
CA ASP A 203 1.01 28.01 -10.78
C ASP A 203 2.31 27.76 -10.00
N SER A 204 2.42 26.65 -9.27
CA SER A 204 3.66 26.24 -8.61
C SER A 204 3.91 24.72 -8.68
N PRO A 205 5.17 24.28 -8.49
CA PRO A 205 5.51 22.87 -8.32
C PRO A 205 4.69 22.18 -7.22
N GLU A 206 4.43 22.86 -6.11
CA GLU A 206 3.64 22.35 -4.99
C GLU A 206 2.20 22.07 -5.42
N VAL A 207 1.55 23.01 -6.13
CA VAL A 207 0.19 22.82 -6.65
C VAL A 207 0.13 21.67 -7.65
N MET A 208 1.13 21.54 -8.52
CA MET A 208 1.25 20.39 -9.44
C MET A 208 1.42 19.07 -8.69
N LEU A 209 2.27 19.02 -7.65
CA LEU A 209 2.50 17.82 -6.86
C LEU A 209 1.26 17.40 -6.05
N ASP A 210 0.51 18.37 -5.51
CA ASP A 210 -0.74 18.10 -4.81
C ASP A 210 -1.83 17.60 -5.76
N ALA A 211 -1.96 18.21 -6.94
CA ALA A 211 -2.87 17.72 -7.98
C ALA A 211 -2.48 16.31 -8.45
N GLN A 212 -1.18 16.04 -8.61
CA GLN A 212 -0.67 14.71 -8.93
C GLN A 212 -1.03 13.69 -7.85
N ALA A 213 -0.86 14.04 -6.57
CA ALA A 213 -1.18 13.16 -5.45
C ALA A 213 -2.67 12.81 -5.41
N ARG A 214 -3.56 13.80 -5.58
CA ARG A 214 -5.01 13.60 -5.65
C ARG A 214 -5.40 12.70 -6.83
N ALA A 215 -4.98 13.06 -8.04
CA ALA A 215 -5.31 12.28 -9.24
C ALA A 215 -4.78 10.85 -9.18
N TYR A 216 -3.58 10.66 -8.62
CA TYR A 216 -3.03 9.32 -8.40
C TYR A 216 -3.88 8.49 -7.43
N ARG A 217 -4.37 9.10 -6.35
CA ARG A 217 -5.23 8.44 -5.35
C ARG A 217 -6.61 8.05 -5.88
N ASP A 218 -7.05 8.73 -6.93
CA ASP A 218 -8.32 8.47 -7.61
C ASP A 218 -8.17 7.47 -8.78
N LEU A 219 -6.97 6.92 -9.01
CA LEU A 219 -6.80 5.84 -9.98
C LEU A 219 -7.59 4.60 -9.52
N PRO A 220 -8.26 3.86 -10.43
CA PRO A 220 -9.08 2.72 -10.05
C PRO A 220 -8.35 1.67 -9.22
N SER A 221 -7.10 1.34 -9.56
CA SER A 221 -6.30 0.38 -8.77
C SER A 221 -5.97 0.87 -7.35
N GLU A 222 -5.81 2.17 -7.15
CA GLU A 222 -5.51 2.78 -5.85
C GLU A 222 -6.78 2.93 -5.02
N VAL A 223 -7.92 3.25 -5.65
CA VAL A 223 -9.24 3.31 -5.00
C VAL A 223 -9.62 1.95 -4.42
N VAL A 224 -9.45 0.86 -5.17
CA VAL A 224 -9.75 -0.50 -4.65
C VAL A 224 -8.92 -0.82 -3.40
N ALA A 225 -7.63 -0.50 -3.42
CA ALA A 225 -6.74 -0.72 -2.27
C ALA A 225 -7.10 0.16 -1.07
N ASP A 226 -7.48 1.42 -1.31
CA ASP A 226 -7.93 2.33 -0.27
C ASP A 226 -9.26 1.93 0.34
N GLU A 227 -10.24 1.53 -0.47
CA GLU A 227 -11.54 1.06 0.02
C GLU A 227 -11.38 -0.19 0.88
N PHE A 228 -10.48 -1.10 0.49
CA PHE A 228 -10.12 -2.25 1.32
C PHE A 228 -9.57 -1.83 2.68
N ALA A 229 -8.59 -0.91 2.69
CA ALA A 229 -7.98 -0.43 3.93
C ALA A 229 -8.97 0.32 4.82
N VAL A 230 -9.72 1.25 4.24
CA VAL A 230 -10.74 2.07 4.92
C VAL A 230 -11.81 1.18 5.53
N GLY A 231 -12.32 0.20 4.78
CA GLY A 231 -13.36 -0.71 5.28
C GLY A 231 -12.94 -1.46 6.54
N ILE A 232 -11.70 -1.98 6.56
CA ILE A 232 -11.14 -2.66 7.75
C ILE A 232 -10.92 -1.67 8.89
N MET A 233 -10.32 -0.51 8.61
CA MET A 233 -10.04 0.49 9.65
C MET A 233 -11.31 1.05 10.28
N GLN A 234 -12.37 1.29 9.50
CA GLN A 234 -13.66 1.75 10.01
C GLN A 234 -14.37 0.67 10.83
N LYS A 235 -14.29 -0.60 10.41
CA LYS A 235 -14.88 -1.71 11.17
C LYS A 235 -14.20 -1.94 12.52
N HIS A 236 -12.89 -1.66 12.58
CA HIS A 236 -12.06 -1.83 13.78
C HIS A 236 -11.55 -0.47 14.31
N PHE A 237 -12.36 0.59 14.20
CA PHE A 237 -11.96 1.98 14.46
C PHE A 237 -11.27 2.16 15.83
N ASP A 238 -11.88 1.64 16.89
CA ASP A 238 -11.38 1.71 18.27
C ASP A 238 -10.07 0.95 18.49
N ARG A 239 -9.57 0.20 17.51
CA ARG A 239 -8.27 -0.49 17.58
C ARG A 239 -7.15 0.34 16.95
N PHE A 240 -7.49 1.28 16.07
CA PHE A 240 -6.54 2.11 15.34
C PHE A 240 -6.43 3.54 15.89
N PHE A 241 -7.45 4.03 16.57
CA PHE A 241 -7.57 5.43 17.00
C PHE A 241 -7.90 5.61 18.50
N SER A 242 -7.71 4.57 19.33
CA SER A 242 -7.92 4.63 20.79
C SER A 242 -6.66 5.00 21.58
#